data_AF-A0A7K3F1S6-F1
#
_entry.id   AF-A0A7K3F1S6-F1
#
_cell.length_a   1.000
_cell.length_b   1.000
_cell.length_c   1.000
_cell.angle_alpha   90.00
_cell.angle_beta   90.00
_cell.angle_gamma   90.00
#
_symmetry.space_group_name_H-M   'P 1'
#
loop_
_entity.id
_entity.type
_entity.pdbx_description
1 polymer ?
#
loop_
_entity_poly.entity_id
_entity_poly.type
_entity_poly.pdbx_seq_one_letter_code
_entity_poly.pdbx_strand_id
1 'polypeptide(L)'
;MSAPHQEEGTRGTSAGPFRQPRAVWAVAFACVISFMGIGLVDPILPALADSLDATPSQVSLLFSSYLIVTAVAMLFVGWVSSRIGAKRTLVTGLAIIVVFAALAGSTDSINGIVGFRAGWGLGNALFIATSLAVIVASASGGFAGAIILYETALGLGIAVGPLLGGELGAISWRGPFFGVAVLMAVALVATLAFVPDLPRPQRRTSPVAPLRALRHRGLLTMGIMALLYNWGFFTMLGYAPYPMELDAHRLGLVFTAWGLLVAAFSVFFAPRLQARFGTAPVLYANLLGLGVVMTVIAAGVGSPATVVVAVIVSGAFIGINNTLTTQAVMLVSPVERPVASSAYGFLRFIGGGLAPYVAGKLADATDLGVPFYVGAATFLLAIPVLACGHRLLREAESGTGDGEPVTPSFTPVPANAPAGARPVVVAVGAHERAAVIVDSAARLARDTDSPLEVVHVRLTAVVEEQAVDTETEEEARRAVQAHLDRLGALGVAATGQVLAGV
;
A
#
# COMPACT_ATOMS: atom_id res chain seq x y z
N MET A 1 -58.99 7.21 20.86
CA MET A 1 -58.48 8.11 19.82
C MET A 1 -57.00 7.81 19.69
N SER A 2 -56.67 6.83 18.86
CA SER A 2 -55.33 6.23 18.77
C SER A 2 -54.60 6.86 17.59
N ALA A 3 -53.53 7.58 17.84
CA ALA A 3 -52.61 8.04 16.81
C ALA A 3 -51.68 6.88 16.39
N PRO A 4 -51.43 6.66 15.09
CA PRO A 4 -50.59 5.57 14.64
C PRO A 4 -49.10 5.93 14.75
N HIS A 5 -48.32 4.95 15.22
CA HIS A 5 -46.86 4.91 15.08
C HIS A 5 -46.51 4.83 13.59
N GLN A 6 -45.70 5.78 13.09
CA GLN A 6 -44.98 5.62 11.83
C GLN A 6 -43.62 5.00 12.11
N GLU A 7 -43.45 3.78 11.62
CA GLU A 7 -42.17 3.13 11.39
C GLU A 7 -41.41 3.88 10.28
N GLU A 8 -40.23 4.41 10.58
CA GLU A 8 -39.18 4.60 9.57
C GLU A 8 -37.93 3.83 10.03
N GLY A 9 -37.90 2.55 9.67
CA GLY A 9 -36.71 1.72 9.76
C GLY A 9 -35.73 2.08 8.64
N THR A 10 -34.72 2.89 8.96
CA THR A 10 -33.52 2.98 8.12
C THR A 10 -32.70 1.70 8.25
N ARG A 11 -32.89 0.79 7.30
CA ARG A 11 -32.04 -0.40 7.07
C ARG A 11 -30.60 0.04 6.78
N GLY A 12 -29.72 -0.04 7.76
CA GLY A 12 -28.28 0.05 7.62
C GLY A 12 -27.74 -1.19 6.91
N THR A 13 -27.92 -1.24 5.59
CA THR A 13 -27.22 -2.21 4.73
C THR A 13 -25.73 -2.00 4.95
N SER A 14 -24.99 -3.03 5.36
CA SER A 14 -23.52 -3.00 5.37
C SER A 14 -23.06 -2.48 4.00
N ALA A 15 -22.49 -1.28 3.99
CA ALA A 15 -22.13 -0.61 2.76
C ALA A 15 -21.10 -1.50 2.04
N GLY A 16 -21.48 -2.05 0.88
CA GLY A 16 -20.55 -2.80 0.05
C GLY A 16 -19.31 -1.96 -0.27
N PRO A 17 -18.17 -2.58 -0.64
CA PRO A 17 -16.89 -1.89 -0.84
C PRO A 17 -16.97 -0.72 -1.85
N PHE A 18 -17.99 -0.70 -2.72
CA PHE A 18 -18.24 0.34 -3.73
C PHE A 18 -19.18 1.48 -3.29
N ARG A 19 -19.79 1.42 -2.09
CA ARG A 19 -20.58 2.52 -1.50
C ARG A 19 -19.73 3.31 -0.51
N GLN A 20 -18.75 4.03 -1.04
CA GLN A 20 -17.85 4.89 -0.26
C GLN A 20 -18.23 6.38 -0.38
N PRO A 21 -17.89 7.21 0.61
CA PRO A 21 -18.11 8.64 0.56
C PRO A 21 -17.26 9.29 -0.54
N ARG A 22 -17.69 10.47 -1.01
CA ARG A 22 -16.99 11.21 -2.09
C ARG A 22 -15.53 11.50 -1.74
N ALA A 23 -15.22 11.73 -0.46
CA ALA A 23 -13.86 11.92 0.04
C ALA A 23 -12.94 10.75 -0.32
N VAL A 24 -13.42 9.53 -0.11
CA VAL A 24 -12.64 8.31 -0.36
C VAL A 24 -12.39 8.13 -1.85
N TRP A 25 -13.39 8.34 -2.69
CA TRP A 25 -13.22 8.27 -4.14
C TRP A 25 -12.27 9.33 -4.66
N ALA A 26 -12.28 10.54 -4.08
CA ALA A 26 -11.33 11.58 -4.44
C ALA A 26 -9.88 11.16 -4.15
N VAL A 27 -9.62 10.59 -2.97
CA VAL A 27 -8.27 10.14 -2.59
C VAL A 27 -7.88 8.86 -3.35
N ALA A 28 -8.79 7.91 -3.54
CA ALA A 28 -8.54 6.71 -4.32
C ALA A 28 -8.21 7.05 -5.78
N PHE A 29 -8.93 7.99 -6.40
CA PHE A 29 -8.59 8.52 -7.71
C PHE A 29 -7.19 9.15 -7.70
N ALA A 30 -6.89 10.00 -6.71
CA ALA A 30 -5.55 10.56 -6.56
C ALA A 30 -4.46 9.48 -6.45
N CYS A 31 -4.72 8.39 -5.72
CA CYS A 31 -3.81 7.26 -5.59
C CYS A 31 -3.53 6.59 -6.94
N VAL A 32 -4.58 6.29 -7.72
CA VAL A 32 -4.43 5.71 -9.07
C VAL A 32 -3.47 6.56 -9.91
N ILE A 33 -3.69 7.88 -9.95
CA ILE A 33 -2.88 8.80 -10.75
C ILE A 33 -1.45 8.91 -10.20
N SER A 34 -1.27 8.89 -8.87
CA SER A 34 0.06 8.98 -8.24
C SER A 34 0.92 7.77 -8.55
N PHE A 35 0.35 6.56 -8.43
CA PHE A 35 1.05 5.31 -8.73
C PHE A 35 1.31 5.14 -10.22
N MET A 36 0.39 5.62 -11.07
CA MET A 36 0.58 5.70 -12.51
C MET A 36 1.80 6.55 -12.90
N GLY A 37 2.07 7.65 -12.20
CA GLY A 37 3.14 8.59 -12.54
C GLY A 37 4.56 8.00 -12.57
N ILE A 38 4.77 6.82 -11.99
CA ILE A 38 6.03 6.09 -12.11
C ILE A 38 6.13 5.45 -13.50
N GLY A 39 5.13 4.67 -13.92
CA GLY A 39 5.15 3.90 -15.18
C GLY A 39 4.67 4.65 -16.43
N LEU A 40 4.08 5.84 -16.26
CA LEU A 40 3.56 6.65 -17.35
C LEU A 40 4.65 7.34 -18.19
N VAL A 41 5.88 7.44 -17.66
CA VAL A 41 7.02 8.05 -18.37
C VAL A 41 7.86 6.99 -19.11
N ASP A 42 7.77 5.71 -18.74
CA ASP A 42 8.60 4.63 -19.29
C ASP A 42 8.47 4.48 -20.82
N PRO A 43 7.25 4.51 -21.41
CA PRO A 43 7.09 4.33 -22.86
C PRO A 43 7.63 5.49 -23.69
N ILE A 44 7.85 6.67 -23.10
CA ILE A 44 8.31 7.86 -23.83
C ILE A 44 9.82 8.09 -23.73
N LEU A 45 10.57 7.29 -22.98
CA LEU A 45 12.00 7.52 -22.78
C LEU A 45 12.79 7.56 -24.09
N PRO A 46 12.60 6.62 -25.05
CA PRO A 46 13.33 6.68 -26.31
C PRO A 46 12.96 7.94 -27.12
N ALA A 47 11.66 8.24 -27.25
CA ALA A 47 11.20 9.43 -27.96
C ALA A 47 11.69 10.75 -27.34
N LEU A 48 11.81 10.80 -26.01
CA LEU A 48 12.37 11.93 -25.28
C LEU A 48 13.88 12.07 -25.52
N ALA A 49 14.62 10.95 -25.51
CA ALA A 49 16.05 10.90 -25.81
C ALA A 49 16.33 11.48 -27.20
N ASP A 50 15.60 10.98 -28.20
CA ASP A 50 15.75 11.39 -29.60
C ASP A 50 15.37 12.88 -29.81
N SER A 51 14.29 13.34 -29.18
CA SER A 51 13.78 14.72 -29.36
C SER A 51 14.68 15.79 -28.73
N LEU A 52 15.40 15.45 -27.66
CA LEU A 52 16.24 16.38 -26.90
C LEU A 52 17.75 16.15 -27.11
N ASP A 53 18.12 15.27 -28.03
CA ASP A 53 19.50 14.84 -28.29
C ASP A 53 20.22 14.44 -26.98
N ALA A 54 19.53 13.65 -26.16
CA ALA A 54 19.97 13.25 -24.83
C ALA A 54 20.39 11.78 -24.81
N THR A 55 21.47 11.48 -24.08
CA THR A 55 21.92 10.10 -23.92
C THR A 55 20.94 9.29 -23.05
N PRO A 56 20.91 7.95 -23.17
CA PRO A 56 20.12 7.09 -22.30
C PRO A 56 20.40 7.29 -20.81
N SER A 57 21.65 7.62 -20.44
CA SER A 57 22.01 7.95 -19.07
C SER A 57 21.43 9.28 -18.59
N GLN A 58 21.33 10.29 -19.46
CA GLN A 58 20.68 11.58 -19.14
C GLN A 58 19.18 11.40 -18.98
N VAL A 59 18.54 10.63 -19.84
CA VAL A 59 17.08 10.36 -19.74
C VAL A 59 16.75 9.50 -18.52
N SER A 60 17.61 8.53 -18.18
CA SER A 60 17.46 7.72 -16.96
C SER A 60 17.47 8.55 -15.66
N LEU A 61 18.08 9.76 -15.68
CA LEU A 61 18.04 10.67 -14.53
C LEU A 61 16.61 11.12 -14.16
N LEU A 62 15.64 11.03 -15.08
CA LEU A 62 14.24 11.31 -14.78
C LEU A 62 13.65 10.34 -13.75
N PHE A 63 14.11 9.09 -13.71
CA PHE A 63 13.77 8.15 -12.64
C PHE A 63 14.60 8.43 -11.40
N SER A 64 15.91 8.60 -11.59
CA SER A 64 16.84 8.79 -10.48
C SER A 64 16.46 9.99 -9.63
N SER A 65 16.22 11.15 -10.24
CA SER A 65 15.88 12.36 -9.51
C SER A 65 14.54 12.21 -8.77
N TYR A 66 13.53 11.62 -9.41
CA TYR A 66 12.23 11.35 -8.81
C TYR A 66 12.34 10.40 -7.62
N LEU A 67 12.96 9.23 -7.79
CA LEU A 67 13.02 8.19 -6.77
C LEU A 67 13.96 8.55 -5.62
N ILE A 68 15.11 9.16 -5.88
CA ILE A 68 16.05 9.57 -4.83
C ILE A 68 15.42 10.67 -3.96
N VAL A 69 14.80 11.68 -4.56
CA VAL A 69 14.11 12.72 -3.77
C VAL A 69 12.93 12.13 -3.02
N THR A 70 12.16 11.23 -3.63
CA THR A 70 11.09 10.48 -2.93
C THR A 70 11.66 9.73 -1.72
N ALA A 71 12.77 9.00 -1.89
CA ALA A 71 13.41 8.22 -0.83
C ALA A 71 13.81 9.10 0.36
N VAL A 72 14.53 10.18 0.08
CA VAL A 72 15.01 11.11 1.12
C VAL A 72 13.83 11.80 1.79
N ALA A 73 12.83 12.25 1.02
CA ALA A 73 11.65 12.91 1.55
C ALA A 73 10.86 11.98 2.50
N MET A 74 10.71 10.69 2.17
CA MET A 74 10.00 9.71 3.00
C MET A 74 10.50 9.63 4.44
N LEU A 75 11.79 9.89 4.70
CA LEU A 75 12.34 9.96 6.06
C LEU A 75 11.69 11.06 6.92
N PHE A 76 11.22 12.14 6.28
CA PHE A 76 10.71 13.34 6.95
C PHE A 76 9.20 13.49 6.85
N VAL A 77 8.52 12.78 5.94
CA VAL A 77 7.08 12.99 5.71
C VAL A 77 6.25 12.70 6.96
N GLY A 78 6.57 11.65 7.73
CA GLY A 78 5.87 11.36 8.98
C GLY A 78 5.94 12.53 9.97
N TRP A 79 7.11 13.17 10.06
CA TRP A 79 7.32 14.36 10.90
C TRP A 79 6.54 15.56 10.39
N VAL A 80 6.55 15.83 9.08
CA VAL A 80 5.77 16.91 8.46
C VAL A 80 4.27 16.69 8.72
N SER A 81 3.77 15.50 8.41
CA SER A 81 2.36 15.11 8.55
C SER A 81 1.88 15.24 9.99
N SER A 82 2.70 14.85 10.98
CA SER A 82 2.36 15.02 12.40
C SER A 82 2.18 16.48 12.83
N ARG A 83 2.81 17.44 12.12
CA ARG A 83 2.75 18.88 12.47
C ARG A 83 1.62 19.62 11.76
N ILE A 84 1.50 19.43 10.45
CA ILE A 84 0.53 20.18 9.63
C ILE A 84 -0.79 19.41 9.42
N GLY A 85 -0.83 18.12 9.74
CA GLY A 85 -1.98 17.24 9.59
C GLY A 85 -2.01 16.51 8.24
N ALA A 86 -2.71 15.37 8.21
CA ALA A 86 -2.74 14.48 7.05
C ALA A 86 -3.32 15.16 5.80
N LYS A 87 -4.50 15.80 5.89
CA LYS A 87 -5.12 16.49 4.74
C LYS A 87 -4.24 17.59 4.14
N ARG A 88 -3.63 18.44 4.99
CA ARG A 88 -2.77 19.53 4.49
C ARG A 88 -1.52 18.98 3.80
N THR A 89 -0.95 17.91 4.34
CA THR A 89 0.20 17.23 3.72
C THR A 89 -0.18 16.61 2.38
N LEU A 90 -1.33 15.93 2.30
CA LEU A 90 -1.88 15.34 1.08
C LEU A 90 -2.08 16.41 -0.02
N VAL A 91 -2.78 17.51 0.32
CA VAL A 91 -3.05 18.64 -0.58
C VAL A 91 -1.76 19.32 -1.03
N THR A 92 -0.80 19.52 -0.13
CA THR A 92 0.51 20.09 -0.47
C THR A 92 1.26 19.19 -1.44
N GLY A 93 1.25 17.87 -1.20
CA GLY A 93 1.82 16.89 -2.11
C GLY A 93 1.20 16.97 -3.50
N LEU A 94 -0.14 16.95 -3.60
CA LEU A 94 -0.85 17.09 -4.87
C LEU A 94 -0.52 18.39 -5.60
N ALA A 95 -0.51 19.54 -4.90
CA ALA A 95 -0.18 20.82 -5.51
C ALA A 95 1.24 20.85 -6.08
N ILE A 96 2.21 20.29 -5.34
CA ILE A 96 3.59 20.14 -5.82
C ILE A 96 3.62 19.26 -7.07
N ILE A 97 2.94 18.11 -7.08
CA ILE A 97 2.90 17.23 -8.24
C ILE A 97 2.35 17.96 -9.47
N VAL A 98 1.22 18.68 -9.34
CA VAL A 98 0.59 19.41 -10.45
C VAL A 98 1.54 20.44 -11.05
N VAL A 99 2.14 21.28 -10.20
CA VAL A 99 3.04 22.35 -10.65
C VAL A 99 4.27 21.77 -11.34
N PHE A 100 4.93 20.81 -10.71
CA PHE A 100 6.16 20.24 -11.25
C PHE A 100 5.93 19.36 -12.49
N ALA A 101 4.81 18.65 -12.58
CA ALA A 101 4.44 17.91 -13.79
C ALA A 101 4.16 18.86 -14.97
N ALA A 102 3.44 19.97 -14.75
CA ALA A 102 3.21 20.98 -15.79
C ALA A 102 4.52 21.64 -16.25
N LEU A 103 5.40 21.98 -15.30
CA LEU A 103 6.71 22.55 -15.60
C LEU A 103 7.59 21.58 -16.40
N ALA A 104 7.59 20.29 -16.04
CA ALA A 104 8.30 19.24 -16.77
C ALA A 104 7.80 19.09 -18.21
N GLY A 105 6.48 19.17 -18.45
CA GLY A 105 5.91 19.17 -19.80
C GLY A 105 6.25 20.43 -20.61
N SER A 106 6.51 21.55 -19.95
CA SER A 106 6.74 22.85 -20.61
C SER A 106 8.20 23.14 -20.99
N THR A 107 9.16 22.39 -20.46
CA THR A 107 10.60 22.69 -20.64
C THR A 107 11.22 21.93 -21.80
N ASP A 108 12.09 22.58 -22.57
CA ASP A 108 12.85 22.01 -23.69
C ASP A 108 14.25 21.53 -23.28
N SER A 109 14.54 21.45 -21.98
CA SER A 109 15.85 21.02 -21.47
C SER A 109 15.75 19.74 -20.66
N ILE A 110 16.54 18.73 -21.00
CA ILE A 110 16.62 17.47 -20.25
C ILE A 110 16.93 17.71 -18.77
N ASN A 111 17.87 18.61 -18.46
CA ASN A 111 18.22 18.98 -17.09
C ASN A 111 17.06 19.67 -16.36
N GLY A 112 16.28 20.48 -17.08
CA GLY A 112 15.04 21.07 -16.58
C GLY A 112 14.03 20.00 -16.19
N ILE A 113 13.79 19.02 -17.09
CA ILE A 113 12.86 17.90 -16.82
C ILE A 113 13.34 17.10 -15.61
N VAL A 114 14.64 16.80 -15.51
CA VAL A 114 15.23 16.09 -14.36
C VAL A 114 15.00 16.85 -13.05
N GLY A 115 15.22 18.16 -13.04
CA GLY A 115 14.96 19.01 -11.87
C GLY A 115 13.49 19.04 -11.48
N PHE A 116 12.58 19.14 -12.45
CA PHE A 116 11.15 19.12 -12.15
C PHE A 116 10.65 17.74 -11.72
N ARG A 117 11.25 16.66 -12.22
CA ARG A 117 10.99 15.29 -11.74
C ARG A 117 11.41 15.09 -10.29
N ALA A 118 12.49 15.72 -9.84
CA ALA A 118 12.85 15.76 -8.42
C ALA A 118 11.75 16.44 -7.57
N GLY A 119 11.26 17.61 -8.00
CA GLY A 119 10.15 18.30 -7.32
C GLY A 119 8.86 17.48 -7.29
N TRP A 120 8.55 16.79 -8.39
CA TRP A 120 7.43 15.84 -8.45
C TRP A 120 7.63 14.70 -7.43
N GLY A 121 8.82 14.10 -7.34
CA GLY A 121 9.14 13.06 -6.35
C GLY A 121 8.88 13.50 -4.90
N LEU A 122 9.22 14.76 -4.56
CA LEU A 122 8.89 15.35 -3.26
C LEU A 122 7.37 15.38 -3.00
N GLY A 123 6.60 15.84 -3.99
CA GLY A 123 5.14 15.87 -3.91
C GLY A 123 4.54 14.47 -3.74
N ASN A 124 5.06 13.49 -4.48
CA ASN A 124 4.63 12.10 -4.40
C ASN A 124 4.94 11.47 -3.03
N ALA A 125 6.09 11.77 -2.43
CA ALA A 125 6.40 11.30 -1.06
C ALA A 125 5.39 11.82 -0.03
N LEU A 126 5.07 13.12 -0.09
CA LEU A 126 4.08 13.75 0.79
C LEU A 126 2.68 13.14 0.61
N PHE A 127 2.30 12.89 -0.65
CA PHE A 127 1.03 12.31 -1.02
C PHE A 127 0.89 10.86 -0.50
N ILE A 128 1.80 9.95 -0.90
CA ILE A 128 1.67 8.52 -0.61
C ILE A 128 1.55 8.28 0.90
N ALA A 129 2.44 8.89 1.69
CA ALA A 129 2.49 8.65 3.14
C ALA A 129 1.24 9.14 3.90
N THR A 130 0.39 9.96 3.29
CA THR A 130 -0.84 10.47 3.93
C THR A 130 -2.11 9.97 3.27
N SER A 131 -2.03 9.47 2.03
CA SER A 131 -3.18 9.01 1.25
C SER A 131 -3.95 7.86 1.93
N LEU A 132 -3.29 6.81 2.42
CA LEU A 132 -4.00 5.75 3.13
C LEU A 132 -4.64 6.25 4.42
N ALA A 133 -3.91 7.01 5.24
CA ALA A 133 -4.45 7.52 6.49
C ALA A 133 -5.74 8.34 6.28
N VAL A 134 -5.80 9.10 5.18
CA VAL A 134 -7.00 9.85 4.79
C VAL A 134 -8.11 8.92 4.27
N ILE A 135 -7.78 7.92 3.46
CA ILE A 135 -8.74 6.91 2.98
C ILE A 135 -9.38 6.15 4.14
N VAL A 136 -8.56 5.66 5.07
CA VAL A 136 -8.98 4.96 6.28
C VAL A 136 -9.91 5.83 7.11
N ALA A 137 -9.52 7.06 7.40
CA ALA A 137 -10.30 7.96 8.23
C ALA A 137 -11.60 8.43 7.57
N SER A 138 -11.72 8.30 6.25
CA SER A 138 -12.90 8.73 5.49
C SER A 138 -13.79 7.57 5.01
N ALA A 139 -13.36 6.32 5.14
CA ALA A 139 -14.07 5.15 4.60
C ALA A 139 -15.26 4.73 5.46
N SER A 140 -16.38 4.45 4.81
CA SER A 140 -17.59 3.91 5.47
C SER A 140 -17.65 2.38 5.50
N GLY A 141 -16.77 1.70 4.74
CA GLY A 141 -16.62 0.23 4.75
C GLY A 141 -15.72 -0.30 5.87
N GLY A 142 -15.41 0.54 6.86
CA GLY A 142 -14.40 0.26 7.87
C GLY A 142 -12.99 0.12 7.27
N PHE A 143 -12.06 -0.26 8.13
CA PHE A 143 -10.63 -0.27 7.81
C PHE A 143 -10.25 -1.27 6.72
N ALA A 144 -10.83 -2.48 6.75
CA ALA A 144 -10.59 -3.51 5.74
C ALA A 144 -11.05 -3.08 4.33
N GLY A 145 -12.22 -2.43 4.23
CA GLY A 145 -12.70 -1.88 2.98
C GLY A 145 -11.80 -0.78 2.43
N ALA A 146 -11.22 0.04 3.32
CA ALA A 146 -10.27 1.09 2.96
C ALA A 146 -8.97 0.55 2.36
N ILE A 147 -8.39 -0.53 2.94
CA ILE A 147 -7.21 -1.20 2.35
C ILE A 147 -7.53 -1.67 0.95
N ILE A 148 -8.62 -2.43 0.81
CA ILE A 148 -8.94 -3.13 -0.44
C ILE A 148 -9.06 -2.08 -1.55
N LEU A 149 -9.70 -0.96 -1.26
CA LEU A 149 -9.80 0.14 -2.20
C LEU A 149 -8.44 0.78 -2.52
N TYR A 150 -7.59 1.01 -1.52
CA TYR A 150 -6.26 1.57 -1.71
C TYR A 150 -5.36 0.65 -2.55
N GLU A 151 -5.32 -0.64 -2.23
CA GLU A 151 -4.58 -1.66 -2.99
C GLU A 151 -5.12 -1.81 -4.41
N THR A 152 -6.45 -1.73 -4.58
CA THR A 152 -7.08 -1.71 -5.90
C THR A 152 -6.65 -0.48 -6.69
N ALA A 153 -6.62 0.69 -6.05
CA ALA A 153 -6.16 1.94 -6.67
C ALA A 153 -4.68 1.87 -7.07
N LEU A 154 -3.83 1.31 -6.20
CA LEU A 154 -2.42 1.06 -6.48
C LEU A 154 -2.24 0.12 -7.68
N GLY A 155 -2.89 -1.04 -7.65
CA GLY A 155 -2.81 -2.03 -8.73
C GLY A 155 -3.31 -1.47 -10.06
N LEU A 156 -4.41 -0.71 -10.03
CA LEU A 156 -4.95 -0.04 -11.23
C LEU A 156 -3.98 1.01 -11.76
N GLY A 157 -3.39 1.83 -10.89
CA GLY A 157 -2.40 2.85 -11.28
C GLY A 157 -1.17 2.24 -11.97
N ILE A 158 -0.64 1.14 -11.43
CA ILE A 158 0.51 0.43 -12.02
C ILE A 158 0.16 -0.15 -13.40
N ALA A 159 -1.04 -0.74 -13.57
CA ALA A 159 -1.42 -1.38 -14.82
C ALA A 159 -1.79 -0.37 -15.94
N VAL A 160 -2.53 0.68 -15.57
CA VAL A 160 -3.05 1.69 -16.52
C VAL A 160 -1.98 2.72 -16.89
N GLY A 161 -1.00 2.94 -16.02
CA GLY A 161 -0.02 4.01 -16.22
C GLY A 161 0.77 3.92 -17.52
N PRO A 162 1.39 2.78 -17.84
CA PRO A 162 2.11 2.64 -19.10
C PRO A 162 1.20 2.70 -20.33
N LEU A 163 -0.04 2.23 -20.24
CA LEU A 163 -1.01 2.34 -21.33
C LEU A 163 -1.26 3.81 -21.67
N LEU A 164 -1.68 4.61 -20.68
CA LEU A 164 -1.93 6.03 -20.89
C LEU A 164 -0.66 6.81 -21.24
N GLY A 165 0.49 6.42 -20.67
CA GLY A 165 1.79 6.96 -21.03
C GLY A 165 2.16 6.75 -22.49
N GLY A 166 1.93 5.53 -23.00
CA GLY A 166 2.14 5.19 -24.41
C GLY A 166 1.19 5.92 -25.35
N GLU A 167 -0.11 5.96 -25.03
CA GLU A 167 -1.11 6.68 -25.84
C GLU A 167 -0.84 8.19 -25.91
N LEU A 168 -0.61 8.82 -24.76
CA LEU A 168 -0.29 10.25 -24.71
C LEU A 168 1.07 10.52 -25.36
N GLY A 169 2.04 9.63 -25.15
CA GLY A 169 3.38 9.68 -25.72
C GLY A 169 3.39 9.59 -27.24
N ALA A 170 2.48 8.81 -27.82
CA ALA A 170 2.32 8.68 -29.27
C ALA A 170 1.83 9.99 -29.93
N ILE A 171 1.11 10.84 -29.19
CA ILE A 171 0.74 12.19 -29.65
C ILE A 171 1.94 13.13 -29.48
N SER A 172 2.55 13.13 -28.29
CA SER A 172 3.75 13.89 -27.97
C SER A 172 4.39 13.32 -26.72
N TRP A 173 5.72 13.25 -26.67
CA TRP A 173 6.45 12.89 -25.44
C TRP A 173 6.11 13.81 -24.25
N ARG A 174 5.56 15.01 -24.50
CA ARG A 174 5.08 15.94 -23.46
C ARG A 174 3.73 15.55 -22.88
N GLY A 175 2.92 14.82 -23.65
CA GLY A 175 1.55 14.43 -23.32
C GLY A 175 1.41 13.80 -21.94
N PRO A 176 2.24 12.80 -21.58
CA PRO A 176 2.19 12.18 -20.26
C PRO A 176 2.37 13.18 -19.10
N PHE A 177 3.29 14.14 -19.20
CA PHE A 177 3.52 15.15 -18.15
C PHE A 177 2.28 16.03 -17.93
N PHE A 178 1.69 16.55 -19.01
CA PHE A 178 0.47 17.36 -18.93
C PHE A 178 -0.75 16.52 -18.52
N GLY A 179 -0.84 15.27 -18.97
CA GLY A 179 -1.88 14.34 -18.57
C GLY A 179 -1.90 14.12 -17.06
N VAL A 180 -0.74 13.86 -16.45
CA VAL A 180 -0.65 13.79 -14.98
C VAL A 180 -0.99 15.11 -14.33
N ALA A 181 -0.48 16.24 -14.84
CA ALA A 181 -0.78 17.55 -14.25
C ALA A 181 -2.28 17.83 -14.20
N VAL A 182 -3.02 17.55 -15.28
CA VAL A 182 -4.48 17.73 -15.36
C VAL A 182 -5.20 16.76 -14.42
N LEU A 183 -4.88 15.47 -14.48
CA LEU A 183 -5.54 14.45 -13.65
C LEU A 183 -5.29 14.70 -12.15
N MET A 184 -4.08 15.11 -11.79
CA MET A 184 -3.75 15.50 -10.42
C MET A 184 -4.37 16.83 -10.00
N ALA A 185 -4.59 17.77 -10.91
CA ALA A 185 -5.32 19.00 -10.60
C ALA A 185 -6.79 18.71 -10.30
N VAL A 186 -7.41 17.79 -11.05
CA VAL A 186 -8.76 17.28 -10.75
C VAL A 186 -8.78 16.60 -9.37
N ALA A 187 -7.80 15.74 -9.08
CA ALA A 187 -7.66 15.09 -7.78
C ALA A 187 -7.46 16.10 -6.63
N LEU A 188 -6.67 17.15 -6.85
CA LEU A 188 -6.44 18.24 -5.90
C LEU A 188 -7.74 18.99 -5.59
N VAL A 189 -8.49 19.40 -6.62
CA VAL A 189 -9.78 20.09 -6.46
C VAL A 189 -10.79 19.18 -5.74
N ALA A 190 -10.88 17.91 -6.13
CA ALA A 190 -11.75 16.94 -5.48
C ALA A 190 -11.36 16.71 -4.00
N THR A 191 -10.06 16.63 -3.71
CA THR A 191 -9.54 16.48 -2.33
C THR A 191 -9.89 17.72 -1.48
N LEU A 192 -9.70 18.92 -2.02
CA LEU A 192 -10.05 20.17 -1.35
C LEU A 192 -11.56 20.27 -1.06
N ALA A 193 -12.39 19.83 -2.01
CA ALA A 193 -13.84 19.94 -1.91
C ALA A 193 -14.48 18.87 -1.01
N PHE A 194 -13.96 17.64 -1.02
CA PHE A 194 -14.65 16.50 -0.40
C PHE A 194 -13.97 15.94 0.85
N VAL A 195 -12.66 16.12 1.04
CA VAL A 195 -11.96 15.54 2.20
C VAL A 195 -12.11 16.48 3.41
N PRO A 196 -12.68 16.01 4.54
CA PRO A 196 -12.82 16.83 5.74
C PRO A 196 -11.46 17.05 6.43
N ASP A 197 -11.39 18.07 7.29
CA ASP A 197 -10.20 18.27 8.13
C ASP A 197 -10.12 17.15 9.17
N LEU A 198 -9.01 16.42 9.16
CA LEU A 198 -8.78 15.29 10.05
C LEU A 198 -8.09 15.72 11.35
N PRO A 199 -8.40 15.06 12.49
CA PRO A 199 -7.70 15.29 13.74
C PRO A 199 -6.19 15.10 13.58
N ARG A 200 -5.40 15.93 14.27
CA ARG A 200 -3.94 15.79 14.26
C ARG A 200 -3.52 14.59 15.10
N PRO A 201 -2.48 13.84 14.70
CA PRO A 201 -1.93 12.77 15.53
C PRO A 201 -1.54 13.28 16.92
N GLN A 202 -1.93 12.56 17.98
CA GLN A 202 -1.62 12.95 19.36
C GLN A 202 -0.11 12.88 19.68
N ARG A 203 0.65 12.06 18.95
CA ARG A 203 2.08 11.84 19.16
C ARG A 203 2.90 12.37 17.99
N ARG A 204 3.88 13.22 18.29
CA ARG A 204 4.81 13.75 17.28
C ARG A 204 5.88 12.72 16.97
N THR A 205 6.07 12.41 15.70
CA THR A 205 7.14 11.54 15.21
C THR A 205 8.46 12.30 15.15
N SER A 206 9.56 11.60 15.45
CA SER A 206 10.91 12.18 15.35
C SER A 206 11.43 12.05 13.91
N PRO A 207 12.06 13.09 13.33
CA PRO A 207 12.57 13.03 11.95
C PRO A 207 13.73 12.05 11.77
N VAL A 208 14.41 11.66 12.86
CA VAL A 208 15.51 10.69 12.84
C VAL A 208 15.08 9.28 13.22
N ALA A 209 13.79 9.05 13.53
CA ALA A 209 13.30 7.73 13.93
C ALA A 209 13.54 6.66 12.85
N PRO A 210 13.30 6.91 11.54
CA PRO A 210 13.55 5.89 10.52
C PRO A 210 15.03 5.52 10.41
N LEU A 211 15.93 6.51 10.48
CA LEU A 211 17.37 6.26 10.46
C LEU A 211 17.86 5.49 11.69
N ARG A 212 17.28 5.76 12.87
CA ARG A 212 17.57 4.98 14.08
C ARG A 212 17.04 3.56 13.98
N ALA A 213 15.88 3.35 13.34
CA ALA A 213 15.29 2.03 13.14
C ALA A 213 16.21 1.11 12.32
N LEU A 214 16.96 1.66 11.36
CA LEU A 214 17.97 0.91 10.60
C LEU A 214 19.13 0.34 11.44
N ARG A 215 19.22 0.67 12.74
CA ARG A 215 20.16 0.00 13.66
C ARG A 215 19.71 -1.42 14.01
N HIS A 216 18.44 -1.75 13.82
CA HIS A 216 17.92 -3.09 14.07
C HIS A 216 18.31 -4.03 12.93
N ARG A 217 18.97 -5.15 13.27
CA ARG A 217 19.53 -6.09 12.30
C ARG A 217 18.50 -6.64 11.32
N GLY A 218 17.29 -6.99 11.79
CA GLY A 218 16.21 -7.52 10.93
C GLY A 218 15.79 -6.51 9.86
N LEU A 219 15.46 -5.29 10.28
CA LEU A 219 15.07 -4.21 9.40
C LEU A 219 16.18 -3.81 8.42
N LEU A 220 17.44 -3.71 8.89
CA LEU A 220 18.58 -3.40 8.03
C LEU A 220 18.82 -4.48 6.98
N THR A 221 18.79 -5.75 7.38
CA THR A 221 19.02 -6.89 6.48
C THR A 221 17.96 -6.92 5.38
N MET A 222 16.69 -6.80 5.76
CA MET A 222 15.59 -6.76 4.81
C MET A 222 15.62 -5.50 3.94
N GLY A 223 16.02 -4.36 4.50
CA GLY A 223 16.19 -3.11 3.76
C GLY A 223 17.31 -3.18 2.72
N ILE A 224 18.46 -3.79 3.04
CA ILE A 224 19.56 -4.01 2.09
C ILE A 224 19.14 -5.00 0.99
N MET A 225 18.45 -6.09 1.35
CA MET A 225 17.89 -7.01 0.37
C MET A 225 16.95 -6.29 -0.60
N ALA A 226 16.06 -5.45 -0.07
CA ALA A 226 15.12 -4.67 -0.87
C ALA A 226 15.81 -3.62 -1.75
N LEU A 227 16.91 -3.01 -1.27
CA LEU A 227 17.75 -2.11 -2.07
C LEU A 227 18.34 -2.86 -3.28
N LEU A 228 18.94 -4.03 -3.05
CA LEU A 228 19.53 -4.86 -4.12
C LEU A 228 18.47 -5.34 -5.12
N TYR A 229 17.33 -5.79 -4.62
CA TYR A 229 16.19 -6.13 -5.48
C TYR A 229 15.70 -4.93 -6.29
N ASN A 230 15.52 -3.76 -5.68
CA ASN A 230 15.07 -2.58 -6.43
C ASN A 230 16.12 -2.10 -7.42
N TRP A 231 17.41 -2.33 -7.16
CA TRP A 231 18.45 -2.04 -8.12
C TRP A 231 18.26 -2.82 -9.43
N GLY A 232 18.12 -4.15 -9.34
CA GLY A 232 17.87 -4.99 -10.50
C GLY A 232 16.56 -4.64 -11.20
N PHE A 233 15.50 -4.42 -10.42
CA PHE A 233 14.18 -4.07 -10.94
C PHE A 233 14.19 -2.74 -11.72
N PHE A 234 14.74 -1.67 -11.16
CA PHE A 234 14.74 -0.37 -11.84
C PHE A 234 15.79 -0.27 -12.95
N THR A 235 16.86 -1.08 -12.90
CA THR A 235 17.73 -1.28 -14.08
C THR A 235 16.91 -1.79 -15.26
N MET A 236 16.10 -2.83 -15.03
CA MET A 236 15.21 -3.36 -16.07
C MET A 236 14.18 -2.31 -16.51
N LEU A 237 13.47 -1.69 -15.57
CA LEU A 237 12.38 -0.76 -15.89
C LEU A 237 12.88 0.46 -16.67
N GLY A 238 14.00 1.06 -16.24
CA GLY A 238 14.53 2.27 -16.87
C GLY A 238 15.30 2.04 -18.17
N TYR A 239 15.82 0.81 -18.39
CA TYR A 239 16.72 0.53 -19.52
C TYR A 239 16.16 -0.45 -20.56
N ALA A 240 15.21 -1.31 -20.20
CA ALA A 240 14.62 -2.26 -21.15
C ALA A 240 13.90 -1.65 -22.37
N PRO A 241 13.33 -0.41 -22.34
CA PRO A 241 12.71 0.17 -23.53
C PRO A 241 13.65 0.35 -24.73
N TYR A 242 14.93 0.66 -24.50
CA TYR A 242 15.89 0.98 -25.57
C TYR A 242 16.13 -0.22 -26.53
N PRO A 243 16.48 -1.43 -26.06
CA PRO A 243 16.68 -2.58 -26.94
C PRO A 243 15.39 -3.17 -27.54
N MET A 244 14.20 -2.66 -27.19
CA MET A 244 12.95 -3.12 -27.80
C MET A 244 12.69 -2.49 -29.18
N GLU A 245 13.28 -1.33 -29.49
CA GLU A 245 13.08 -0.61 -30.76
C GLU A 245 11.59 -0.41 -31.12
N LEU A 246 10.77 -0.16 -30.11
CA LEU A 246 9.33 0.04 -30.24
C LEU A 246 8.97 1.52 -30.09
N ASP A 247 7.92 1.94 -30.78
CA ASP A 247 7.31 3.25 -30.55
C ASP A 247 6.59 3.31 -29.18
N ALA A 248 6.27 4.53 -28.74
CA ALA A 248 5.68 4.77 -27.42
C ALA A 248 4.37 4.00 -27.17
N HIS A 249 3.51 3.85 -28.18
CA HIS A 249 2.26 3.11 -28.03
C HIS A 249 2.53 1.62 -27.77
N ARG A 250 3.40 1.00 -28.56
CA ARG A 250 3.77 -0.41 -28.37
C ARG A 250 4.52 -0.65 -27.06
N LEU A 251 5.42 0.24 -26.66
CA LEU A 251 6.06 0.18 -25.34
C LEU A 251 5.01 0.24 -24.22
N GLY A 252 4.01 1.12 -24.34
CA GLY A 252 2.91 1.21 -23.39
C GLY A 252 2.17 -0.12 -23.22
N LEU A 253 1.86 -0.81 -24.33
CA LEU A 253 1.23 -2.14 -24.29
C LEU A 253 2.10 -3.20 -23.61
N VAL A 254 3.42 -3.21 -23.86
CA VAL A 254 4.36 -4.14 -23.21
C VAL A 254 4.38 -3.95 -21.70
N PHE A 255 4.52 -2.70 -21.24
CA PHE A 255 4.54 -2.40 -19.81
C PHE A 255 3.18 -2.57 -19.15
N THR A 256 2.07 -2.43 -19.87
CA THR A 256 0.75 -2.80 -19.36
C THR A 256 0.61 -4.30 -19.20
N ALA A 257 1.06 -5.11 -20.16
CA ALA A 257 1.07 -6.58 -20.01
C ALA A 257 1.95 -7.02 -18.82
N TRP A 258 3.11 -6.40 -18.67
CA TRP A 258 3.97 -6.55 -17.49
C TRP A 258 3.23 -6.19 -16.18
N GLY A 259 2.61 -5.00 -16.12
CA GLY A 259 1.89 -4.51 -14.94
C GLY A 259 0.69 -5.39 -14.55
N LEU A 260 -0.02 -5.95 -15.53
CA LEU A 260 -1.10 -6.92 -15.28
C LEU A 260 -0.57 -8.20 -14.63
N LEU A 261 0.59 -8.71 -15.07
CA LEU A 261 1.24 -9.86 -14.42
C LEU A 261 1.72 -9.52 -13.01
N VAL A 262 2.30 -8.33 -12.80
CA VAL A 262 2.67 -7.84 -11.45
C VAL A 262 1.45 -7.86 -10.54
N ALA A 263 0.33 -7.27 -10.96
CA ALA A 263 -0.90 -7.20 -10.17
C ALA A 263 -1.51 -8.59 -9.90
N ALA A 264 -1.57 -9.44 -10.93
CA ALA A 264 -2.12 -10.79 -10.77
C ALA A 264 -1.28 -11.62 -9.78
N PHE A 265 0.05 -11.59 -9.92
CA PHE A 265 0.95 -12.38 -9.08
C PHE A 265 1.11 -11.82 -7.67
N SER A 266 1.04 -10.50 -7.48
CA SER A 266 1.09 -9.86 -6.16
C SER A 266 -0.13 -10.20 -5.31
N VAL A 267 -1.33 -10.19 -5.90
CA VAL A 267 -2.60 -10.35 -5.18
C VAL A 267 -3.01 -11.81 -5.05
N PHE A 268 -2.93 -12.59 -6.14
CA PHE A 268 -3.47 -13.94 -6.14
C PHE A 268 -2.41 -15.00 -5.82
N PHE A 269 -1.19 -14.86 -6.31
CA PHE A 269 -0.21 -15.95 -6.24
C PHE A 269 0.72 -15.82 -5.03
N ALA A 270 1.20 -14.61 -4.71
CA ALA A 270 2.14 -14.39 -3.61
C ALA A 270 1.62 -14.94 -2.26
N PRO A 271 0.38 -14.61 -1.82
CA PRO A 271 -0.13 -15.12 -0.54
C PRO A 271 -0.30 -16.64 -0.52
N ARG A 272 -0.69 -17.25 -1.66
CA ARG A 272 -0.87 -18.70 -1.78
C ARG A 272 0.46 -19.45 -1.72
N LEU A 273 1.49 -18.92 -2.38
CA LEU A 273 2.84 -19.49 -2.34
C LEU A 273 3.45 -19.35 -0.94
N GLN A 274 3.28 -18.19 -0.31
CA GLN A 274 3.72 -17.94 1.05
C GLN A 274 3.05 -18.89 2.05
N ALA A 275 1.73 -19.07 1.97
CA ALA A 275 1.02 -19.99 2.86
C ALA A 275 1.47 -21.45 2.72
N ARG A 276 1.90 -21.85 1.51
CA ARG A 276 2.34 -23.23 1.22
C ARG A 276 3.82 -23.48 1.55
N PHE A 277 4.69 -22.52 1.31
CA PHE A 277 6.15 -22.72 1.34
C PHE A 277 6.89 -21.81 2.33
N GLY A 278 6.21 -20.84 2.96
CA GLY A 278 6.80 -19.79 3.79
C GLY A 278 7.39 -18.63 2.98
N THR A 279 7.67 -17.49 3.61
CA THR A 279 8.11 -16.29 2.89
C THR A 279 9.51 -16.42 2.31
N ALA A 280 10.49 -16.89 3.11
CA ALA A 280 11.88 -16.93 2.66
C ALA A 280 12.15 -17.91 1.49
N PRO A 281 11.66 -19.16 1.50
CA PRO A 281 11.87 -20.08 0.38
C PRO A 281 11.31 -19.55 -0.94
N VAL A 282 10.15 -18.91 -0.90
CA VAL A 282 9.53 -18.28 -2.08
C VAL A 282 10.39 -17.11 -2.57
N LEU A 283 10.85 -16.23 -1.67
CA LEU A 283 11.73 -15.13 -2.04
C LEU A 283 13.06 -15.60 -2.66
N TYR A 284 13.67 -16.68 -2.17
CA TYR A 284 14.89 -17.22 -2.79
C TYR A 284 14.66 -17.70 -4.22
N ALA A 285 13.62 -18.52 -4.43
CA ALA A 285 13.26 -19.01 -5.76
C ALA A 285 12.94 -17.85 -6.71
N ASN A 286 12.28 -16.83 -6.19
CA ASN A 286 11.88 -15.66 -6.95
C ASN A 286 13.07 -14.77 -7.36
N LEU A 287 14.00 -14.49 -6.44
CA LEU A 287 15.23 -13.75 -6.72
C LEU A 287 16.12 -14.50 -7.72
N LEU A 288 16.22 -15.83 -7.60
CA LEU A 288 16.93 -16.66 -8.57
C LEU A 288 16.27 -16.57 -9.95
N GLY A 289 14.94 -16.70 -10.01
CA GLY A 289 14.16 -16.56 -11.25
C GLY A 289 14.36 -15.20 -11.91
N LEU A 290 14.35 -14.11 -11.15
CA LEU A 290 14.65 -12.77 -11.64
C LEU A 290 16.08 -12.64 -12.18
N GLY A 291 17.06 -13.26 -11.51
CA GLY A 291 18.44 -13.34 -12.00
C GLY A 291 18.53 -14.04 -13.37
N VAL A 292 17.80 -15.16 -13.54
CA VAL A 292 17.71 -15.87 -14.83
C VAL A 292 17.04 -14.99 -15.90
N VAL A 293 15.91 -14.37 -15.60
CA VAL A 293 15.20 -13.48 -16.54
C VAL A 293 16.11 -12.34 -16.98
N MET A 294 16.81 -11.68 -16.06
CA MET A 294 17.77 -10.61 -16.41
C MET A 294 18.94 -11.12 -17.26
N THR A 295 19.42 -12.33 -16.99
CA THR A 295 20.48 -12.96 -17.80
C THR A 295 19.98 -13.27 -19.21
N VAL A 296 18.72 -13.68 -19.37
CA VAL A 296 18.08 -13.88 -20.68
C VAL A 296 17.94 -12.56 -21.43
N ILE A 297 17.52 -11.47 -20.76
CA ILE A 297 17.47 -10.13 -21.36
C ILE A 297 18.86 -9.70 -21.80
N ALA A 298 19.88 -9.89 -20.96
CA ALA A 298 21.26 -9.50 -21.24
C ALA A 298 21.84 -10.26 -22.45
N ALA A 299 21.71 -11.59 -22.47
CA ALA A 299 22.23 -12.42 -23.55
C ALA A 299 21.43 -12.26 -24.86
N GLY A 300 20.13 -11.95 -24.74
CA GLY A 300 19.21 -11.76 -25.86
C GLY A 300 19.00 -10.30 -26.24
N VAL A 301 19.86 -9.36 -25.80
CA VAL A 301 19.62 -7.92 -25.96
C VAL A 301 19.49 -7.48 -27.41
N GLY A 302 20.14 -8.19 -28.35
CA GLY A 302 20.01 -7.94 -29.79
C GLY A 302 18.73 -8.49 -30.43
N SER A 303 17.84 -9.12 -29.65
CA SER A 303 16.56 -9.64 -30.11
C SER A 303 15.42 -8.92 -29.37
N PRO A 304 14.78 -7.91 -30.00
CA PRO A 304 13.68 -7.17 -29.39
C PRO A 304 12.57 -8.06 -28.83
N ALA A 305 12.21 -9.13 -29.55
CA ALA A 305 11.21 -10.10 -29.11
C ALA A 305 11.61 -10.80 -27.79
N THR A 306 12.89 -11.14 -27.63
CA THR A 306 13.40 -11.78 -26.41
C THR A 306 13.30 -10.83 -25.24
N VAL A 307 13.69 -9.57 -25.42
CA VAL A 307 13.59 -8.53 -24.38
C VAL A 307 12.13 -8.29 -23.98
N VAL A 308 11.23 -8.12 -24.96
CA VAL A 308 9.79 -7.89 -24.70
C VAL A 308 9.18 -9.04 -23.89
N VAL A 309 9.39 -10.29 -24.32
CA VAL A 309 8.81 -11.45 -23.64
C VAL A 309 9.40 -11.61 -22.23
N ALA A 310 10.72 -11.48 -22.08
CA ALA A 310 11.38 -11.61 -20.79
C ALA A 310 10.96 -10.51 -19.81
N VAL A 311 10.79 -9.27 -20.28
CA VAL A 311 10.26 -8.16 -19.46
C VAL A 311 8.83 -8.45 -19.02
N ILE A 312 7.93 -8.87 -19.91
CA ILE A 312 6.56 -9.21 -19.52
C ILE A 312 6.58 -10.33 -18.45
N VAL A 313 7.31 -11.41 -18.69
CA VAL A 313 7.44 -12.55 -17.76
C VAL A 313 8.00 -12.11 -16.40
N SER A 314 8.93 -11.16 -16.36
CA SER A 314 9.48 -10.62 -15.12
C SER A 314 8.39 -10.07 -14.19
N GLY A 315 7.27 -9.61 -14.74
CA GLY A 315 6.14 -9.05 -13.98
C GLY A 315 5.59 -10.03 -12.95
N ALA A 316 5.52 -11.31 -13.30
CA ALA A 316 5.07 -12.35 -12.38
C ALA A 316 5.99 -12.44 -11.13
N PHE A 317 7.30 -12.45 -11.35
CA PHE A 317 8.28 -12.53 -10.28
C PHE A 317 8.34 -11.22 -9.46
N ILE A 318 8.28 -10.06 -10.11
CA ILE A 318 8.25 -8.75 -9.44
C ILE A 318 7.00 -8.63 -8.55
N GLY A 319 5.84 -9.09 -9.03
CA GLY A 319 4.60 -9.14 -8.27
C GLY A 319 4.74 -9.92 -6.96
N ILE A 320 5.29 -11.15 -7.04
CA ILE A 320 5.59 -11.96 -5.86
C ILE A 320 6.56 -11.23 -4.92
N ASN A 321 7.66 -10.70 -5.46
CA ASN A 321 8.72 -10.10 -4.65
C ASN A 321 8.24 -8.87 -3.88
N ASN A 322 7.48 -7.99 -4.54
CA ASN A 322 6.99 -6.75 -3.95
C ASN A 322 6.08 -7.03 -2.75
N THR A 323 5.13 -7.96 -2.90
CA THR A 323 4.21 -8.34 -1.82
C THR A 323 4.99 -8.94 -0.64
N LEU A 324 5.77 -9.99 -0.91
CA LEU A 324 6.42 -10.77 0.15
C LEU A 324 7.54 -10.00 0.86
N THR A 325 8.30 -9.18 0.13
CA THR A 325 9.37 -8.37 0.75
C THR A 325 8.78 -7.33 1.69
N THR A 326 7.71 -6.65 1.26
CA THR A 326 7.07 -5.62 2.08
C THR A 326 6.50 -6.24 3.35
N GLN A 327 5.80 -7.37 3.24
CA GLN A 327 5.30 -8.12 4.40
C GLN A 327 6.43 -8.59 5.33
N ALA A 328 7.48 -9.19 4.77
CA ALA A 328 8.62 -9.71 5.52
C ALA A 328 9.30 -8.64 6.38
N VAL A 329 9.52 -7.45 5.82
CA VAL A 329 10.12 -6.31 6.53
C VAL A 329 9.30 -5.93 7.75
N MET A 330 7.98 -5.89 7.60
CA MET A 330 7.12 -5.46 8.70
C MET A 330 6.96 -6.50 9.78
N LEU A 331 7.05 -7.78 9.42
CA LEU A 331 7.06 -8.88 10.39
C LEU A 331 8.32 -8.86 11.26
N VAL A 332 9.50 -8.54 10.70
CA VAL A 332 10.77 -8.58 11.45
C VAL A 332 11.15 -7.25 12.12
N SER A 333 10.37 -6.19 11.92
CA SER A 333 10.69 -4.86 12.43
C SER A 333 10.24 -4.69 13.89
N PRO A 334 11.15 -4.36 14.82
CA PRO A 334 10.82 -4.17 16.23
C PRO A 334 10.35 -2.75 16.58
N VAL A 335 10.21 -1.88 15.58
CA VAL A 335 9.79 -0.48 15.77
C VAL A 335 8.36 -0.28 15.31
N GLU A 336 7.78 0.86 15.69
CA GLU A 336 6.52 1.33 15.12
C GLU A 336 6.57 1.24 13.59
N ARG A 337 5.61 0.52 13.07
CA ARG A 337 5.54 0.12 11.69
C ARG A 337 5.56 1.28 10.65
N PRO A 338 4.98 2.48 10.90
CA PRO A 338 5.22 3.66 10.05
C PRO A 338 6.70 4.10 9.96
N VAL A 339 7.45 3.92 11.05
CA VAL A 339 8.90 4.18 11.10
C VAL A 339 9.65 3.11 10.31
N ALA A 340 9.24 1.85 10.43
CA ALA A 340 9.77 0.73 9.65
C ALA A 340 9.56 0.93 8.14
N SER A 341 8.33 1.25 7.74
CA SER A 341 7.95 1.54 6.35
C SER A 341 8.74 2.71 5.75
N SER A 342 8.94 3.78 6.52
CA SER A 342 9.77 4.91 6.08
C SER A 342 11.24 4.53 5.89
N ALA A 343 11.81 3.76 6.82
CA ALA A 343 13.21 3.32 6.78
C ALA A 343 13.45 2.32 5.63
N TYR A 344 12.53 1.38 5.47
CA TYR A 344 12.49 0.42 4.37
C TYR A 344 12.35 1.13 3.02
N GLY A 345 11.35 2.02 2.89
CA GLY A 345 11.08 2.81 1.70
C GLY A 345 12.30 3.62 1.27
N PHE A 346 13.00 4.25 2.22
CA PHE A 346 14.25 4.96 1.94
C PHE A 346 15.30 4.07 1.26
N LEU A 347 15.61 2.89 1.83
CA LEU A 347 16.58 1.96 1.24
C LEU A 347 16.11 1.43 -0.12
N ARG A 348 14.82 1.08 -0.20
CA ARG A 348 14.16 0.57 -1.41
C ARG A 348 14.28 1.55 -2.57
N PHE A 349 13.92 2.81 -2.36
CA PHE A 349 13.90 3.83 -3.39
C PHE A 349 15.28 4.40 -3.70
N ILE A 350 16.23 4.39 -2.76
CA ILE A 350 17.64 4.71 -3.09
C ILE A 350 18.20 3.70 -4.08
N GLY A 351 18.00 2.40 -3.85
CA GLY A 351 18.43 1.36 -4.79
C GLY A 351 17.80 1.55 -6.17
N GLY A 352 16.49 1.80 -6.19
CA GLY A 352 15.77 2.06 -7.43
C GLY A 352 16.15 3.35 -8.15
N GLY A 353 16.52 4.40 -7.40
CA GLY A 353 16.90 5.68 -7.97
C GLY A 353 18.30 5.69 -8.56
N LEU A 354 19.27 5.04 -7.93
CA LEU A 354 20.65 5.00 -8.45
C LEU A 354 20.78 4.09 -9.67
N ALA A 355 20.00 3.02 -9.72
CA ALA A 355 20.15 1.95 -10.71
C ALA A 355 20.01 2.39 -12.18
N PRO A 356 18.96 3.10 -12.63
CA PRO A 356 18.81 3.52 -14.02
C PRO A 356 19.98 4.38 -14.53
N TYR A 357 20.47 5.31 -13.71
CA TYR A 357 21.60 6.15 -14.08
C TYR A 357 22.89 5.36 -14.22
N VAL A 358 23.17 4.47 -13.27
CA VAL A 358 24.36 3.59 -13.34
C VAL A 358 24.26 2.64 -14.54
N ALA A 359 23.07 2.09 -14.79
CA ALA A 359 22.77 1.25 -15.96
C ALA A 359 23.03 2.01 -17.27
N GLY A 360 22.50 3.23 -17.41
CA GLY A 360 22.76 4.06 -18.58
C GLY A 360 24.25 4.36 -18.76
N LYS A 361 24.98 4.71 -17.69
CA LYS A 361 26.43 4.95 -17.76
C LYS A 361 27.23 3.70 -18.14
N LEU A 362 26.84 2.53 -17.65
CA LEU A 362 27.45 1.27 -18.03
C LEU A 362 27.22 0.98 -19.51
N ALA A 363 26.01 1.17 -20.01
CA ALA A 363 25.70 0.96 -21.41
C ALA A 363 26.46 1.94 -22.32
N ASP A 364 26.49 3.23 -21.96
CA ASP A 364 27.23 4.25 -22.71
C ASP A 364 28.73 3.90 -22.83
N ALA A 365 29.30 3.24 -21.81
CA ALA A 365 30.71 2.88 -21.76
C ALA A 365 31.03 1.49 -22.33
N THR A 366 30.03 0.61 -22.50
CA THR A 366 30.23 -0.80 -22.86
C THR A 366 29.24 -1.27 -23.92
N ASP A 367 28.24 -2.06 -23.55
CA ASP A 367 27.21 -2.65 -24.42
C ASP A 367 25.85 -2.62 -23.72
N LEU A 368 24.77 -2.64 -24.52
CA LEU A 368 23.38 -2.63 -24.04
C LEU A 368 23.04 -3.79 -23.10
N GLY A 369 23.74 -4.94 -23.21
CA GLY A 369 23.52 -6.13 -22.38
C GLY A 369 24.13 -6.06 -20.97
N VAL A 370 25.22 -5.30 -20.79
CA VAL A 370 25.99 -5.24 -19.52
C VAL A 370 25.14 -4.77 -18.33
N PRO A 371 24.29 -3.72 -18.45
CA PRO A 371 23.42 -3.31 -17.35
C PRO A 371 22.52 -4.44 -16.84
N PHE A 372 22.00 -5.28 -17.74
CA PHE A 372 21.13 -6.38 -17.36
C PHE A 372 21.89 -7.50 -16.64
N TYR A 373 23.15 -7.77 -17.02
CA TYR A 373 24.01 -8.67 -16.23
C TYR A 373 24.29 -8.14 -14.83
N VAL A 374 24.54 -6.83 -14.69
CA VAL A 374 24.71 -6.20 -13.37
C VAL A 374 23.43 -6.31 -12.55
N GLY A 375 22.27 -6.06 -13.18
CA GLY A 375 20.96 -6.26 -12.54
C GLY A 375 20.75 -7.72 -12.08
N ALA A 376 21.10 -8.70 -12.91
CA ALA A 376 21.08 -10.12 -12.52
C ALA A 376 21.98 -10.39 -11.30
N ALA A 377 23.20 -9.85 -11.30
CA ALA A 377 24.12 -9.97 -10.18
C ALA A 377 23.53 -9.37 -8.89
N THR A 378 22.84 -8.22 -8.95
CA THR A 378 22.19 -7.64 -7.76
C THR A 378 21.08 -8.52 -7.19
N PHE A 379 20.28 -9.19 -8.03
CA PHE A 379 19.30 -10.18 -7.55
C PHE A 379 19.96 -11.39 -6.88
N LEU A 380 21.07 -11.88 -7.44
CA LEU A 380 21.83 -12.98 -6.84
C LEU A 380 22.53 -12.57 -5.54
N LEU A 381 22.99 -11.32 -5.43
CA LEU A 381 23.57 -10.77 -4.20
C LEU A 381 22.50 -10.54 -3.10
N ALA A 382 21.24 -10.34 -3.47
CA ALA A 382 20.14 -10.23 -2.51
C ALA A 382 19.88 -11.56 -1.77
N ILE A 383 20.20 -12.71 -2.38
CA ILE A 383 20.03 -14.05 -1.80
C ILE A 383 20.86 -14.26 -0.53
N PRO A 384 22.20 -14.09 -0.51
CA PRO A 384 22.98 -14.25 0.72
C PRO A 384 22.60 -13.22 1.80
N VAL A 385 22.19 -12.01 1.41
CA VAL A 385 21.66 -11.03 2.38
C VAL A 385 20.38 -11.53 3.03
N LEU A 386 19.43 -12.05 2.24
CA LEU A 386 18.22 -12.69 2.75
C LEU A 386 18.55 -13.90 3.63
N ALA A 387 19.58 -14.68 3.28
CA ALA A 387 20.07 -15.79 4.09
C ALA A 387 20.55 -15.38 5.48
N CYS A 388 21.21 -14.22 5.62
CA CYS A 388 21.57 -13.66 6.92
C CYS A 388 20.34 -13.29 7.79
N GLY A 389 19.19 -13.01 7.17
CA GLY A 389 17.93 -12.67 7.83
C GLY A 389 16.93 -13.82 7.95
N HIS A 390 17.21 -14.99 7.35
CA HIS A 390 16.28 -16.11 7.23
C HIS A 390 15.71 -16.57 8.56
N ARG A 391 16.58 -16.72 9.56
CA ARG A 391 16.19 -17.17 10.91
C ARG A 391 15.24 -16.18 11.57
N LEU A 392 15.51 -14.87 11.45
CA LEU A 392 14.66 -13.82 12.00
C LEU A 392 13.27 -13.85 11.35
N LEU A 393 13.22 -14.08 10.03
CA LEU A 393 11.95 -14.16 9.31
C LEU A 393 11.13 -15.38 9.74
N ARG A 394 11.77 -16.54 9.84
CA ARG A 394 11.12 -17.78 10.28
C ARG A 394 10.62 -17.70 11.73
N GLU A 395 11.41 -17.10 12.62
CA GLU A 395 11.02 -16.87 14.01
C GLU A 395 9.81 -15.91 14.09
N ALA A 396 9.83 -14.82 13.32
CA ALA A 396 8.71 -13.87 13.24
C ALA A 396 7.43 -14.52 12.70
N GLU A 397 7.53 -15.36 11.66
CA GLU A 397 6.39 -16.11 11.11
C GLU A 397 5.79 -17.10 12.12
N SER A 398 6.63 -17.82 12.88
CA SER A 398 6.16 -18.72 13.93
C SER A 398 5.52 -17.99 15.11
N GLY A 399 6.06 -16.81 15.48
CA GLY A 399 5.53 -16.01 16.59
C GLY A 399 4.16 -15.39 16.32
N THR A 400 3.76 -15.23 15.04
CA THR A 400 2.40 -14.79 14.69
C THR A 400 1.30 -15.81 14.99
N GLY A 401 1.65 -17.09 15.20
CA GLY A 401 0.72 -18.13 15.64
C GLY A 401 0.48 -18.18 17.15
N ASP A 402 1.48 -17.75 17.93
CA ASP A 402 1.45 -17.62 19.38
C ASP A 402 1.30 -16.14 19.75
N GLY A 403 0.15 -15.54 19.43
CA GLY A 403 -0.21 -14.29 20.08
C GLY A 403 -0.11 -14.51 21.59
N GLU A 404 0.69 -13.69 22.29
CA GLU A 404 0.71 -13.65 23.75
C GLU A 404 -0.76 -13.69 24.20
N PRO A 405 -1.19 -14.67 25.03
CA PRO A 405 -2.60 -14.79 25.39
C PRO A 405 -3.03 -13.49 26.04
N VAL A 406 -3.66 -12.64 25.23
CA VAL A 406 -4.17 -11.35 25.67
C VAL A 406 -5.22 -11.71 26.68
N THR A 407 -4.92 -11.42 27.94
CA THR A 407 -5.89 -11.66 29.01
C THR A 407 -6.99 -10.64 28.74
N PRO A 408 -8.20 -11.08 28.37
CA PRO A 408 -9.25 -10.15 28.00
C PRO A 408 -9.52 -9.24 29.19
N SER A 409 -9.53 -7.93 28.95
CA SER A 409 -10.02 -7.01 29.98
C SER A 409 -11.54 -7.03 29.95
N PHE A 410 -12.14 -7.37 31.09
CA PHE A 410 -13.59 -7.46 31.25
C PHE A 410 -14.10 -6.19 31.90
N THR A 411 -15.00 -5.47 31.22
CA THR A 411 -15.77 -4.40 31.85
C THR A 411 -17.18 -4.92 32.12
N PRO A 412 -17.53 -5.26 33.37
CA PRO A 412 -18.88 -5.67 33.70
C PRO A 412 -19.85 -4.51 33.55
N VAL A 413 -20.96 -4.75 32.87
CA VAL A 413 -22.10 -3.86 32.78
C VAL A 413 -23.11 -4.30 33.85
N PRO A 414 -23.41 -3.45 34.85
CA PRO A 414 -24.20 -3.85 36.01
C PRO A 414 -25.60 -4.29 35.61
N ALA A 415 -26.02 -5.45 36.11
CA ALA A 415 -27.38 -5.95 35.96
C ALA A 415 -27.77 -6.93 37.09
N ASN A 416 -29.08 -7.09 37.30
CA ASN A 416 -29.67 -7.95 38.33
C ASN A 416 -29.75 -9.41 37.84
N ALA A 417 -28.74 -10.23 38.12
CA ALA A 417 -28.80 -11.67 37.89
C ALA A 417 -28.51 -12.48 39.17
N PRO A 418 -29.28 -13.55 39.45
CA PRO A 418 -29.04 -14.42 40.60
C PRO A 418 -27.77 -15.27 40.43
N ALA A 419 -27.00 -15.43 41.50
CA ALA A 419 -25.74 -16.18 41.50
C ALA A 419 -25.98 -17.71 41.56
N GLY A 420 -25.35 -18.47 40.65
CA GLY A 420 -25.16 -19.93 40.82
C GLY A 420 -25.62 -20.85 39.67
N ALA A 421 -26.23 -20.35 38.60
CA ALA A 421 -26.63 -21.16 37.43
C ALA A 421 -25.65 -21.02 36.25
N ARG A 422 -25.53 -22.05 35.40
CA ARG A 422 -24.68 -22.01 34.19
C ARG A 422 -25.29 -21.03 33.17
N PRO A 423 -24.63 -19.90 32.85
CA PRO A 423 -25.22 -18.93 31.95
C PRO A 423 -25.20 -19.40 30.50
N VAL A 424 -26.22 -19.03 29.74
CA VAL A 424 -26.18 -19.03 28.28
C VAL A 424 -25.37 -17.80 27.88
N VAL A 425 -24.24 -17.99 27.21
CA VAL A 425 -23.40 -16.88 26.74
C VAL A 425 -23.71 -16.59 25.28
N VAL A 426 -24.03 -15.33 24.96
CA VAL A 426 -24.25 -14.89 23.58
C VAL A 426 -23.23 -13.81 23.20
N ALA A 427 -22.38 -14.12 22.23
CA ALA A 427 -21.44 -13.17 21.66
C ALA A 427 -22.10 -12.43 20.49
N VAL A 428 -22.14 -11.09 20.54
CA VAL A 428 -22.77 -10.26 19.51
C VAL A 428 -21.85 -9.16 19.02
N GLY A 429 -21.78 -9.00 17.70
CA GLY A 429 -21.10 -7.88 17.05
C GLY A 429 -22.02 -6.67 16.85
N ALA A 430 -21.44 -5.52 16.50
CA ALA A 430 -22.17 -4.28 16.23
C ALA A 430 -22.87 -4.31 14.84
N HIS A 431 -23.91 -5.13 14.69
CA HIS A 431 -24.67 -5.22 13.43
C HIS A 431 -26.17 -5.42 13.68
N GLU A 432 -27.03 -4.97 12.75
CA GLU A 432 -28.50 -5.00 12.92
C GLU A 432 -29.10 -6.39 13.19
N ARG A 433 -28.44 -7.45 12.72
CA ARG A 433 -28.86 -8.85 12.96
C ARG A 433 -28.57 -9.35 14.38
N ALA A 434 -27.81 -8.59 15.19
CA ALA A 434 -27.41 -8.98 16.53
C ALA A 434 -28.64 -9.14 17.44
N ALA A 435 -29.65 -8.28 17.26
CA ALA A 435 -30.91 -8.36 18.00
C ALA A 435 -31.61 -9.72 17.85
N VAL A 436 -31.63 -10.29 16.64
CA VAL A 436 -32.25 -11.59 16.37
C VAL A 436 -31.50 -12.75 17.06
N ILE A 437 -30.18 -12.63 17.16
CA ILE A 437 -29.33 -13.60 17.85
C ILE A 437 -29.59 -13.54 19.36
N VAL A 438 -29.66 -12.33 19.93
CA VAL A 438 -30.01 -12.13 21.35
C VAL A 438 -31.42 -12.63 21.65
N ASP A 439 -32.41 -12.34 20.79
CA ASP A 439 -33.80 -12.79 20.98
C ASP A 439 -33.92 -14.33 20.90
N SER A 440 -33.03 -14.98 20.15
CA SER A 440 -32.95 -16.45 20.07
C SER A 440 -32.28 -17.04 21.30
N ALA A 441 -31.20 -16.42 21.78
CA ALA A 441 -30.53 -16.82 23.01
C ALA A 441 -31.43 -16.59 24.26
N ALA A 442 -32.25 -15.55 24.25
CA ALA A 442 -33.25 -15.27 25.28
C ALA A 442 -34.39 -16.31 25.32
N ARG A 443 -34.73 -16.92 24.18
CA ARG A 443 -35.66 -18.06 24.15
C ARG A 443 -35.01 -19.29 24.76
N LEU A 444 -33.78 -19.61 24.34
CA LEU A 444 -33.03 -20.73 24.90
C LEU A 444 -32.84 -20.60 26.42
N ALA A 445 -32.46 -19.42 26.90
CA ALA A 445 -32.29 -19.13 28.33
C ALA A 445 -33.58 -19.32 29.14
N ARG A 446 -34.74 -18.95 28.58
CA ARG A 446 -36.05 -19.21 29.21
C ARG A 446 -36.41 -20.68 29.22
N ASP A 447 -36.16 -21.39 28.13
CA ASP A 447 -36.46 -22.81 28.01
C ASP A 447 -35.57 -23.66 28.94
N THR A 448 -34.35 -23.19 29.25
CA THR A 448 -33.39 -23.88 30.12
C THR A 448 -33.30 -23.30 31.54
N ASP A 449 -34.15 -22.34 31.91
CA ASP A 449 -34.13 -21.62 33.20
C ASP A 449 -32.71 -21.15 33.59
N SER A 450 -31.98 -20.62 32.61
CA SER A 450 -30.57 -20.26 32.74
C SER A 450 -30.40 -18.73 32.59
N PRO A 451 -29.50 -18.09 33.35
CA PRO A 451 -29.20 -16.67 33.17
C PRO A 451 -28.54 -16.43 31.80
N LEU A 452 -28.74 -15.27 31.19
CA LEU A 452 -28.17 -14.94 29.88
C LEU A 452 -27.02 -13.92 30.03
N GLU A 453 -25.85 -14.22 29.47
CA GLU A 453 -24.71 -13.30 29.47
C GLU A 453 -24.46 -12.78 28.06
N VAL A 454 -24.58 -11.47 27.87
CA VAL A 454 -24.33 -10.80 26.58
C VAL A 454 -22.90 -10.31 26.56
N VAL A 455 -22.12 -10.84 25.63
CA VAL A 455 -20.72 -10.49 25.43
C VAL A 455 -20.58 -9.74 24.14
N HIS A 456 -20.04 -8.53 24.20
CA HIS A 456 -19.67 -7.76 23.02
C HIS A 456 -18.15 -7.67 22.90
N VAL A 457 -17.63 -8.11 21.76
CA VAL A 457 -16.19 -8.10 21.49
C VAL A 457 -15.87 -6.86 20.67
N ARG A 458 -15.09 -5.96 21.25
CA ARG A 458 -14.52 -4.83 20.52
C ARG A 458 -13.42 -5.35 19.61
N LEU A 459 -13.57 -5.11 18.31
CA LEU A 459 -12.58 -5.53 17.33
C LEU A 459 -11.55 -4.42 17.13
N THR A 460 -10.28 -4.77 17.32
CA THR A 460 -9.16 -3.92 16.91
C THR A 460 -8.73 -4.38 15.53
N ALA A 461 -8.93 -3.54 14.52
CA ALA A 461 -8.51 -3.87 13.18
C ALA A 461 -7.07 -3.39 12.96
N VAL A 462 -6.25 -4.19 12.25
CA VAL A 462 -4.83 -3.91 11.98
C VAL A 462 -4.60 -3.85 10.48
N VAL A 463 -4.29 -2.67 9.93
CA VAL A 463 -4.07 -2.43 8.50
C VAL A 463 -3.16 -1.25 8.27
N GLU A 464 -2.21 -1.40 7.37
CA GLU A 464 -0.98 -0.61 7.41
C GLU A 464 -0.60 -0.26 8.85
N GLU A 465 -0.75 -1.27 9.70
CA GLU A 465 0.08 -1.38 10.86
C GLU A 465 -0.26 -0.47 12.05
N GLN A 466 -1.42 0.20 11.98
CA GLN A 466 -2.01 0.91 13.10
C GLN A 466 -3.15 0.09 13.69
N ALA A 467 -3.09 -0.14 15.00
CA ALA A 467 -4.23 -0.63 15.77
C ALA A 467 -5.26 0.50 15.82
N VAL A 468 -6.39 0.31 15.12
CA VAL A 468 -7.49 1.26 15.14
C VAL A 468 -8.68 0.52 15.73
N ASP A 469 -9.12 0.97 16.90
CA ASP A 469 -10.39 0.53 17.47
C ASP A 469 -11.50 0.84 16.47
N THR A 470 -12.27 -0.17 16.06
CA THR A 470 -13.35 0.04 15.08
C THR A 470 -14.54 0.81 15.65
N GLU A 471 -14.61 0.94 16.98
CA GLU A 471 -15.65 1.64 17.74
C GLU A 471 -15.08 2.15 19.07
N THR A 472 -15.68 3.19 19.64
CA THR A 472 -15.29 3.73 20.94
C THR A 472 -15.83 2.89 22.10
N GLU A 473 -15.19 2.98 23.28
CA GLU A 473 -15.65 2.28 24.49
C GLU A 473 -17.09 2.65 24.88
N GLU A 474 -17.49 3.90 24.64
CA GLU A 474 -18.83 4.41 24.94
C GLU A 474 -19.88 3.93 23.95
N GLU A 475 -19.50 3.68 22.68
CA GLU A 475 -20.37 3.04 21.68
C GLU A 475 -20.58 1.56 22.01
N ALA A 476 -19.51 0.83 22.34
CA ALA A 476 -19.57 -0.57 22.75
C ALA A 476 -20.45 -0.77 24.00
N ARG A 477 -20.30 0.09 25.03
CA ARG A 477 -21.17 0.05 26.22
C ARG A 477 -22.63 0.34 25.89
N ARG A 478 -22.90 1.32 25.01
CA ARG A 478 -24.28 1.63 24.58
C ARG A 478 -24.91 0.46 23.84
N ALA A 479 -24.14 -0.27 23.01
CA ALA A 479 -24.63 -1.45 22.32
C ALA A 479 -25.02 -2.57 23.31
N VAL A 480 -24.17 -2.86 24.30
CA VAL A 480 -24.48 -3.85 25.36
C VAL A 480 -25.69 -3.42 26.18
N GLN A 481 -25.78 -2.16 26.61
CA GLN A 481 -26.91 -1.65 27.38
C GLN A 481 -28.23 -1.79 26.62
N ALA A 482 -28.26 -1.47 25.32
CA ALA A 482 -29.44 -1.63 24.49
C ALA A 482 -29.93 -3.09 24.41
N HIS A 483 -29.01 -4.05 24.45
CA HIS A 483 -29.36 -5.47 24.53
C HIS A 483 -29.87 -5.88 25.91
N LEU A 484 -29.29 -5.36 26.99
CA LEU A 484 -29.76 -5.62 28.36
C LEU A 484 -31.15 -5.04 28.60
N ASP A 485 -31.41 -3.81 28.16
CA ASP A 485 -32.73 -3.18 28.28
C ASP A 485 -33.81 -3.96 27.52
N ARG A 486 -33.47 -4.47 26.33
CA ARG A 486 -34.33 -5.37 25.54
C ARG A 486 -34.62 -6.68 26.27
N LEU A 487 -33.63 -7.27 26.92
CA LEU A 487 -33.78 -8.51 27.70
C LEU A 487 -34.61 -8.30 28.98
N GLY A 488 -34.42 -7.16 29.64
CA GLY A 488 -35.23 -6.74 30.77
C GLY A 488 -36.71 -6.58 30.38
N ALA A 489 -36.99 -6.00 29.21
CA ALA A 489 -38.36 -5.92 28.67
C ALA A 489 -38.99 -7.29 28.38
N LEU A 490 -38.18 -8.33 28.16
CA LEU A 490 -38.60 -9.72 27.97
C LEU A 490 -38.63 -10.53 29.27
N GLY A 491 -38.34 -9.91 30.42
CA GLY A 491 -38.31 -10.56 31.73
C GLY A 491 -37.14 -11.52 31.95
N VAL A 492 -36.06 -11.39 31.17
CA VAL A 492 -34.88 -12.26 31.26
C VAL A 492 -33.80 -11.58 32.11
N ALA A 493 -33.35 -12.25 33.17
CA ALA A 493 -32.20 -11.81 33.95
C ALA A 493 -30.92 -11.98 33.12
N ALA A 494 -30.23 -10.88 32.84
CA ALA A 494 -29.05 -10.89 31.99
C ALA A 494 -27.93 -9.98 32.50
N THR A 495 -26.68 -10.34 32.25
CA THR A 495 -25.49 -9.51 32.51
C THR A 495 -24.78 -9.16 31.21
N GLY A 496 -24.12 -8.01 31.17
CA GLY A 496 -23.40 -7.55 29.99
C GLY A 496 -21.90 -7.45 30.26
N GLN A 497 -21.09 -7.81 29.26
CA GLN A 497 -19.65 -7.61 29.31
C GLN A 497 -19.15 -7.02 27.99
N VAL A 498 -18.25 -6.04 28.10
CA VAL A 498 -17.43 -5.60 26.97
C VAL A 498 -16.05 -6.26 27.10
N LEU A 499 -15.69 -7.00 26.06
CA LEU A 499 -14.38 -7.59 25.89
C LEU A 499 -13.55 -6.71 24.95
N ALA A 500 -12.40 -6.25 25.42
CA ALA A 500 -11.41 -5.58 24.58
C ALA A 500 -10.19 -6.47 24.37
N GLY A 501 -9.80 -6.68 23.11
CA GLY A 501 -8.46 -7.15 22.76
C GLY A 501 -7.48 -5.99 22.92
N VAL A 502 -6.48 -6.15 23.78
CA VAL A 502 -5.36 -5.21 23.92
C VAL A 502 -4.34 -5.46 22.82
#